data_AF-A0A1E1F436-F1
#
_entry.id   AF-A0A1E1F436-F1
#
_cell.length_a   1.000
_cell.length_b   1.000
_cell.length_c   1.000
_cell.angle_alpha   90.00
_cell.angle_beta   90.00
_cell.angle_gamma   90.00
#
_symmetry.space_group_name_H-M   'P 1'
#
loop_
_entity.id
_entity.type
_entity.pdbx_description
1 polymer ?
#
loop_
_entity_poly.entity_id
_entity_poly.type
_entity_poly.pdbx_seq_one_letter_code
_entity_poly.pdbx_strand_id
1 'polypeptide(L)'
;MKSVLGLLLFAGLTLPAFAAEPSTLIGERRARAEWAKAENRKHCAPLALAAPGQPEGTPRAATFGGGWAVAFDLPGQRSAYGFAGTGLLPDDYAEAAVQRDRLYRQWPYFRDLRQFAAPSFAGYGQEGAEPYPAGNPDGTGLKSLAYVRIAGQRCTYNVWSGISRDHLLWMLDNLRIDPLRPGGRW
;
A
#
# COMPACT_ATOMS: atom_id res chain seq x y z
N MET A 1 32.43 57.19 34.67
CA MET A 1 31.26 56.50 34.07
C MET A 1 31.64 55.03 33.92
N LYS A 2 30.95 54.13 34.64
CA LYS A 2 31.24 52.68 34.66
C LYS A 2 30.49 51.99 33.52
N SER A 3 31.19 51.36 32.59
CA SER A 3 30.57 50.47 31.59
C SER A 3 30.64 49.04 32.08
N VAL A 4 29.48 48.44 32.32
CA VAL A 4 29.30 47.00 32.56
C VAL A 4 28.87 46.39 31.23
N LEU A 5 29.73 45.57 30.62
CA LEU A 5 29.39 44.82 29.42
C LEU A 5 28.83 43.46 29.86
N GLY A 6 27.51 43.29 29.70
CA GLY A 6 26.77 42.09 30.07
C GLY A 6 27.03 40.92 29.11
N LEU A 7 27.37 39.78 29.69
CA LEU A 7 27.49 38.48 29.04
C LEU A 7 26.08 37.95 28.70
N LEU A 8 25.72 37.85 27.43
CA LEU A 8 24.48 37.19 26.99
C LEU A 8 24.71 35.67 26.90
N LEU A 9 24.21 34.93 27.89
CA LEU A 9 24.06 33.48 27.82
C LEU A 9 22.95 33.12 26.83
N PHE A 10 23.29 32.45 25.73
CA PHE A 10 22.34 31.72 24.91
C PHE A 10 21.90 30.45 25.65
N ALA A 11 20.75 30.52 26.32
CA ALA A 11 20.06 29.32 26.81
C ALA A 11 19.50 28.56 25.59
N GLY A 12 20.10 27.41 25.28
CA GLY A 12 19.62 26.51 24.24
C GLY A 12 18.26 25.94 24.60
N LEU A 13 17.22 26.35 23.88
CA LEU A 13 15.92 25.70 23.91
C LEU A 13 16.04 24.35 23.18
N THR A 14 16.30 23.28 23.91
CA THR A 14 16.08 21.91 23.43
C THR A 14 14.59 21.69 23.23
N LEU A 15 14.13 21.72 21.99
CA LEU A 15 12.77 21.28 21.66
C LEU A 15 12.65 19.79 22.03
N PRO A 16 11.55 19.36 22.66
CA PRO A 16 11.34 17.95 22.92
C PRO A 16 11.23 17.23 21.58
N ALA A 17 12.07 16.22 21.39
CA ALA A 17 11.88 15.27 20.29
C ALA A 17 10.56 14.54 20.57
N PHE A 18 9.49 14.95 19.89
CA PHE A 18 8.26 14.17 19.85
C PHE A 18 8.61 12.83 19.20
N ALA A 19 8.82 11.80 20.01
CA ALA A 19 8.88 10.44 19.53
C ALA A 19 7.53 10.15 18.87
N ALA A 20 7.52 9.97 17.56
CA ALA A 20 6.32 9.53 16.86
C ALA A 20 5.87 8.20 17.49
N GLU A 21 4.58 8.12 17.85
CA GLU A 21 4.03 6.88 18.38
C GLU A 21 4.32 5.72 17.41
N PRO A 22 4.72 4.53 17.92
CA PRO A 22 4.99 3.40 17.06
C PRO A 22 3.70 3.06 16.30
N SER A 23 3.78 3.13 14.96
CA SER A 23 2.65 2.77 14.11
C SER A 23 2.20 1.34 14.37
N THR A 24 0.89 1.17 14.50
CA THR A 24 0.22 -0.13 14.63
C THR A 24 0.05 -0.84 13.28
N LEU A 25 0.39 -0.16 12.18
CA LEU A 25 0.23 -0.70 10.84
C LEU A 25 1.32 -1.72 10.49
N ILE A 26 0.89 -2.86 9.96
CA ILE A 26 1.74 -3.99 9.62
C ILE A 26 2.41 -3.76 8.26
N GLY A 27 3.73 -3.90 8.22
CA GLY A 27 4.56 -3.66 7.04
C GLY A 27 4.85 -2.18 6.75
N GLU A 28 4.29 -1.24 7.51
CA GLU A 28 4.37 0.20 7.24
C GLU A 28 5.82 0.72 7.17
N ARG A 29 6.67 0.40 8.16
CA ARG A 29 8.08 0.82 8.14
C ARG A 29 8.81 0.37 6.87
N ARG A 30 8.50 -0.83 6.39
CA ARG A 30 9.09 -1.36 5.15
C ARG A 30 8.53 -0.62 3.93
N ALA A 31 7.21 -0.41 3.88
CA ALA A 31 6.56 0.33 2.80
C ALA A 31 7.13 1.75 2.69
N ARG A 32 7.26 2.47 3.82
CA ARG A 32 7.88 3.81 3.88
C ARG A 32 9.30 3.82 3.33
N ALA A 33 10.12 2.86 3.75
CA ALA A 33 11.51 2.79 3.32
C ALA A 33 11.65 2.56 1.80
N GLU A 34 10.81 1.71 1.20
CA GLU A 34 10.86 1.47 -0.25
C GLU A 34 10.17 2.59 -1.04
N TRP A 35 9.03 3.09 -0.57
CA TRP A 35 8.33 4.25 -1.14
C TRP A 35 9.22 5.49 -1.20
N ALA A 36 10.03 5.75 -0.17
CA ALA A 36 10.92 6.91 -0.13
C ALA A 36 11.94 6.93 -1.28
N LYS A 37 12.26 5.77 -1.85
CA LYS A 37 13.20 5.59 -2.97
C LYS A 37 12.52 5.59 -4.34
N ALA A 38 11.20 5.43 -4.39
CA ALA A 38 10.48 5.18 -5.62
C ALA A 38 10.22 6.44 -6.45
N GLU A 39 10.24 6.32 -7.77
CA GLU A 39 9.98 7.42 -8.70
C GLU A 39 8.54 7.91 -8.60
N ASN A 40 7.60 6.98 -8.39
CA ASN A 40 6.17 7.24 -8.29
C ASN A 40 5.73 7.85 -6.93
N ARG A 41 6.64 8.07 -5.99
CA ARG A 41 6.34 8.51 -4.60
C ARG A 41 5.56 9.82 -4.47
N LYS A 42 5.60 10.66 -5.51
CA LYS A 42 4.83 11.92 -5.57
C LYS A 42 3.36 11.72 -5.97
N HIS A 43 3.02 10.54 -6.47
CA HIS A 43 1.70 10.22 -7.05
C HIS A 43 1.00 9.06 -6.34
N CYS A 44 1.78 8.21 -5.67
CA CYS A 44 1.31 7.05 -4.91
C CYS A 44 1.70 7.24 -3.45
N ALA A 45 0.75 7.13 -2.54
CA ALA A 45 1.04 7.03 -1.12
C ALA A 45 1.54 5.62 -0.77
N PRO A 46 2.36 5.45 0.29
CA PRO A 46 2.64 4.12 0.81
C PRO A 46 1.35 3.47 1.34
N LEU A 47 1.31 2.14 1.29
CA LEU A 47 0.24 1.34 1.90
C LEU A 47 0.78 0.52 3.06
N ALA A 48 -0.11 0.08 3.94
CA ALA A 48 0.16 -0.88 4.99
C ALA A 48 -1.10 -1.69 5.31
N LEU A 49 -0.97 -2.73 6.14
CA LEU A 49 -2.11 -3.51 6.63
C LEU A 49 -2.52 -3.04 8.03
N ALA A 50 -3.83 -2.96 8.29
CA ALA A 50 -4.39 -2.60 9.58
C ALA A 50 -4.25 -3.69 10.65
N ALA A 51 -4.03 -4.94 10.22
CA ALA A 51 -3.94 -6.11 11.09
C ALA A 51 -2.94 -7.12 10.50
N PRO A 52 -2.35 -8.00 11.32
CA PRO A 52 -1.50 -9.07 10.83
C PRO A 52 -2.33 -10.10 10.06
N GLY A 53 -1.74 -10.64 8.99
CA GLY A 53 -2.34 -11.75 8.24
C GLY A 53 -2.49 -13.00 9.11
N GLN A 54 -3.33 -13.91 8.66
CA GLN A 54 -3.44 -15.25 9.23
C GLN A 54 -3.19 -16.27 8.12
N PRO A 55 -1.99 -16.87 8.05
CA PRO A 55 -0.84 -16.72 8.96
C PRO A 55 -0.11 -15.35 8.86
N GLU A 56 0.53 -14.95 9.95
CA GLU A 56 1.33 -13.72 10.00
C GLU A 56 2.63 -13.90 9.23
N GLY A 57 2.91 -12.99 8.30
CA GLY A 57 4.10 -13.01 7.47
C GLY A 57 5.11 -11.95 7.86
N THR A 58 6.37 -12.18 7.51
CA THR A 58 7.46 -11.24 7.80
C THR A 58 7.63 -10.24 6.65
N PRO A 59 7.47 -8.92 6.88
CA PRO A 59 7.57 -7.92 5.83
C PRO A 59 9.01 -7.75 5.32
N ARG A 60 9.16 -7.75 3.99
CA ARG A 60 10.42 -7.61 3.26
C ARG A 60 10.23 -6.70 2.05
N ALA A 61 11.30 -6.02 1.64
CA ALA A 61 11.34 -5.32 0.37
C ALA A 61 11.15 -6.31 -0.79
N ALA A 62 10.30 -5.94 -1.75
CA ALA A 62 10.17 -6.66 -3.01
C ALA A 62 10.47 -5.73 -4.18
N THR A 63 11.04 -6.29 -5.25
CA THR A 63 11.31 -5.53 -6.48
C THR A 63 10.03 -5.46 -7.30
N PHE A 64 9.67 -4.26 -7.73
CA PHE A 64 8.54 -4.02 -8.63
C PHE A 64 8.90 -2.88 -9.59
N GLY A 65 8.63 -3.05 -10.88
CA GLY A 65 9.08 -2.10 -11.92
C GLY A 65 8.58 -0.68 -11.68
N GLY A 66 9.50 0.30 -11.63
CA GLY A 66 9.20 1.74 -11.55
C GLY A 66 8.55 2.24 -10.26
N GLY A 67 8.38 1.38 -9.24
CA GLY A 67 7.63 1.68 -8.04
C GLY A 67 8.26 1.14 -6.77
N TRP A 68 7.42 0.72 -5.83
CA TRP A 68 7.83 0.11 -4.57
C TRP A 68 6.93 -1.07 -4.24
N ALA A 69 7.45 -2.05 -3.50
CA ALA A 69 6.65 -3.17 -3.05
C ALA A 69 7.10 -3.72 -1.70
N VAL A 70 6.12 -4.22 -0.95
CA VAL A 70 6.33 -4.98 0.27
C VAL A 70 5.73 -6.36 0.08
N ALA A 71 6.57 -7.37 0.26
CA ALA A 71 6.15 -8.76 0.34
C ALA A 71 6.19 -9.23 1.80
N PHE A 72 5.33 -10.17 2.14
CA PHE A 72 5.33 -10.88 3.40
C PHE A 72 5.70 -12.33 3.12
N ASP A 73 6.78 -12.77 3.76
CA ASP A 73 7.25 -14.15 3.65
C ASP A 73 6.62 -14.99 4.78
N LEU A 74 6.23 -16.22 4.48
CA LEU A 74 5.85 -17.25 5.45
C LEU A 74 6.95 -18.32 5.54
N PRO A 75 6.98 -19.16 6.59
CA PRO A 75 7.88 -20.30 6.66
C PRO A 75 7.79 -21.16 5.39
N GLY A 76 8.91 -21.33 4.68
CA GLY A 76 8.98 -22.09 3.43
C GLY A 76 8.35 -21.43 2.20
N GLN A 77 7.76 -20.23 2.32
CA GLN A 77 7.09 -19.55 1.22
C GLN A 77 7.47 -18.07 1.15
N ARG A 78 8.39 -17.75 0.24
CA ARG A 78 8.79 -16.37 -0.06
C ARG A 78 7.71 -15.65 -0.86
N SER A 79 7.47 -14.37 -0.54
CA SER A 79 6.45 -13.52 -1.15
C SER A 79 5.05 -14.15 -1.11
N ALA A 80 4.71 -14.78 0.03
CA ALA A 80 3.43 -15.43 0.24
C ALA A 80 2.25 -14.48 -0.01
N TYR A 81 2.39 -13.20 0.34
CA TYR A 81 1.45 -12.16 -0.04
C TYR A 81 2.14 -10.79 -0.04
N GLY A 82 1.44 -9.74 -0.49
CA GLY A 82 1.97 -8.39 -0.40
C GLY A 82 1.21 -7.36 -1.22
N PHE A 83 1.77 -6.15 -1.24
CA PHE A 83 1.22 -5.02 -1.98
C PHE A 83 2.34 -4.15 -2.58
N ALA A 84 2.03 -3.49 -3.68
CA ALA A 84 2.95 -2.65 -4.43
C ALA A 84 2.24 -1.43 -5.00
N GLY A 85 2.88 -0.26 -4.91
CA GLY A 85 2.56 0.86 -5.77
C GLY A 85 3.41 0.76 -7.03
N THR A 86 2.81 0.41 -8.16
CA THR A 86 3.56 0.16 -9.41
C THR A 86 4.10 1.47 -9.99
N GLY A 87 5.11 1.38 -10.85
CA GLY A 87 5.44 2.51 -11.72
C GLY A 87 4.21 3.00 -12.47
N LEU A 88 4.19 4.29 -12.79
CA LEU A 88 3.08 4.90 -13.51
C LEU A 88 3.05 4.41 -14.95
N LEU A 89 1.92 3.85 -15.36
CA LEU A 89 1.65 3.44 -16.74
C LEU A 89 0.86 4.53 -17.47
N PRO A 90 0.86 4.58 -18.82
CA PRO A 90 0.02 5.51 -19.58
C PRO A 90 -1.47 5.44 -19.15
N ASP A 91 -1.91 4.24 -18.85
CA ASP A 91 -3.24 3.86 -18.40
C ASP A 91 -3.64 4.41 -17.02
N ASP A 92 -2.66 4.85 -16.21
CA ASP A 92 -2.88 5.48 -14.90
C ASP A 92 -3.31 6.94 -15.02
N TYR A 93 -3.10 7.57 -16.19
CA TYR A 93 -3.53 8.94 -16.48
C TYR A 93 -5.00 9.03 -16.88
N ALA A 94 -5.65 7.91 -17.17
CA ALA A 94 -7.05 7.88 -17.56
C ALA A 94 -7.98 8.26 -16.40
N GLU A 95 -9.14 8.83 -16.74
CA GLU A 95 -10.17 9.18 -15.77
C GLU A 95 -10.67 7.99 -14.96
N ALA A 96 -11.22 8.26 -13.77
CA ALA A 96 -11.69 7.22 -12.86
C ALA A 96 -12.69 6.25 -13.46
N ALA A 97 -13.64 6.78 -14.23
CA ALA A 97 -14.64 5.96 -14.91
C ALA A 97 -14.00 5.04 -15.96
N VAL A 98 -13.00 5.52 -16.70
CA VAL A 98 -12.30 4.74 -17.73
C VAL A 98 -11.50 3.61 -17.10
N GLN A 99 -10.76 3.89 -16.02
CA GLN A 99 -10.03 2.84 -15.31
C GLN A 99 -10.97 1.82 -14.65
N ARG A 100 -12.12 2.28 -14.14
CA ARG A 100 -13.17 1.40 -13.56
C ARG A 100 -13.66 0.41 -14.60
N ASP A 101 -14.06 0.92 -15.75
CA ASP A 101 -14.57 0.14 -16.89
C ASP A 101 -13.52 -0.83 -17.43
N ARG A 102 -12.25 -0.39 -17.55
CA ARG A 102 -11.12 -1.28 -17.89
C ARG A 102 -11.01 -2.45 -16.91
N LEU A 103 -10.91 -2.17 -15.62
CA LEU A 103 -10.75 -3.22 -14.61
C LEU A 103 -11.97 -4.14 -14.52
N TYR A 104 -13.17 -3.60 -14.71
CA TYR A 104 -14.41 -4.38 -14.73
C TYR A 104 -14.46 -5.36 -15.91
N ARG A 105 -13.97 -4.97 -17.09
CA ARG A 105 -13.86 -5.89 -18.24
C ARG A 105 -12.69 -6.86 -18.13
N GLN A 106 -11.59 -6.43 -17.53
CA GLN A 106 -10.37 -7.22 -17.45
C GLN A 106 -10.51 -8.36 -16.44
N TRP A 107 -11.16 -8.12 -15.31
CA TRP A 107 -11.15 -9.07 -14.18
C TRP A 107 -12.51 -9.75 -13.99
N PRO A 108 -12.51 -11.05 -13.61
CA PRO A 108 -13.74 -11.81 -13.39
C PRO A 108 -14.52 -11.35 -12.15
N TYR A 109 -13.84 -10.71 -11.19
CA TYR A 109 -14.46 -10.13 -10.01
C TYR A 109 -14.07 -8.66 -9.86
N PHE A 110 -14.99 -7.89 -9.31
CA PHE A 110 -14.83 -6.45 -9.11
C PHE A 110 -15.50 -6.03 -7.80
N ARG A 111 -14.90 -5.09 -7.07
CA ARG A 111 -15.53 -4.49 -5.88
C ARG A 111 -15.12 -3.05 -5.66
N ASP A 112 -16.02 -2.26 -5.08
CA ASP A 112 -15.68 -0.96 -4.49
C ASP A 112 -14.96 -1.15 -3.15
N LEU A 113 -14.04 -0.25 -2.84
CA LEU A 113 -13.25 -0.22 -1.61
C LEU A 113 -13.73 0.93 -0.72
N ARG A 114 -14.78 0.67 0.05
CA ARG A 114 -15.53 1.68 0.84
C ARG A 114 -14.74 2.28 2.00
N GLN A 115 -13.65 1.65 2.40
CA GLN A 115 -12.70 2.16 3.39
C GLN A 115 -11.86 3.33 2.87
N PHE A 116 -11.87 3.60 1.57
CA PHE A 116 -11.21 4.74 0.95
C PHE A 116 -12.25 5.73 0.39
N ALA A 117 -11.81 6.96 0.13
CA ALA A 117 -12.64 7.94 -0.58
C ALA A 117 -13.05 7.41 -1.96
N ALA A 118 -14.26 7.74 -2.41
CA ALA A 118 -14.71 7.34 -3.74
C ALA A 118 -14.11 8.26 -4.83
N PRO A 119 -13.85 7.75 -6.05
CA PRO A 119 -13.99 6.35 -6.45
C PRO A 119 -12.70 5.54 -6.17
N SER A 120 -12.80 4.56 -5.28
CA SER A 120 -11.76 3.56 -5.00
C SER A 120 -12.33 2.16 -5.21
N PHE A 121 -11.59 1.31 -5.92
CA PHE A 121 -12.10 0.03 -6.39
C PHE A 121 -10.98 -0.95 -6.75
N ALA A 122 -11.34 -2.22 -6.86
CA ALA A 122 -10.44 -3.31 -7.22
C ALA A 122 -11.08 -4.23 -8.27
N GLY A 123 -10.34 -4.55 -9.33
CA GLY A 123 -10.57 -5.74 -10.16
C GLY A 123 -9.64 -6.85 -9.69
N TYR A 124 -10.14 -8.07 -9.53
CA TYR A 124 -9.37 -9.17 -8.97
C TYR A 124 -9.81 -10.56 -9.46
N GLY A 125 -8.95 -11.55 -9.24
CA GLY A 125 -9.16 -12.94 -9.65
C GLY A 125 -7.91 -13.78 -9.38
N GLN A 126 -7.88 -14.98 -9.96
CA GLN A 126 -6.63 -15.73 -10.05
C GLN A 126 -5.63 -14.93 -10.90
N GLU A 127 -4.35 -14.99 -10.54
CA GLU A 127 -3.28 -14.35 -11.30
C GLU A 127 -3.38 -14.76 -12.79
N GLY A 128 -3.31 -13.77 -13.68
CA GLY A 128 -3.66 -13.92 -15.09
C GLY A 128 -5.05 -13.38 -15.46
N ALA A 129 -5.80 -12.83 -14.50
CA ALA A 129 -7.18 -12.36 -14.67
C ALA A 129 -8.17 -13.49 -15.00
N GLU A 130 -7.90 -14.67 -14.44
CA GLU A 130 -8.72 -15.86 -14.61
C GLU A 130 -9.75 -16.00 -13.46
N PRO A 131 -10.95 -16.55 -13.73
CA PRO A 131 -11.87 -16.92 -12.67
C PRO A 131 -11.30 -18.08 -11.84
N TYR A 132 -11.76 -18.21 -10.60
CA TYR A 132 -11.39 -19.38 -9.79
C TYR A 132 -12.13 -20.63 -10.31
N PRO A 133 -11.51 -21.82 -10.25
CA PRO A 133 -12.17 -23.07 -10.61
C PRO A 133 -13.46 -23.29 -9.81
N ALA A 134 -14.51 -23.84 -10.44
CA ALA A 134 -15.79 -24.08 -9.78
C ALA A 134 -15.68 -24.98 -8.54
N GLY A 135 -14.72 -25.92 -8.52
CA GLY A 135 -14.42 -26.78 -7.37
C GLY A 135 -13.47 -26.16 -6.33
N ASN A 136 -12.98 -24.94 -6.55
CA ASN A 136 -12.12 -24.19 -5.62
C ASN A 136 -12.44 -22.69 -5.68
N PRO A 137 -13.68 -22.28 -5.36
CA PRO A 137 -14.13 -20.88 -5.49
C PRO A 137 -13.40 -19.91 -4.53
N ASP A 138 -12.86 -20.45 -3.43
CA ASP A 138 -12.07 -19.72 -2.43
C ASP A 138 -10.59 -19.61 -2.84
N GLY A 139 -10.20 -20.22 -3.96
CA GLY A 139 -8.87 -20.14 -4.54
C GLY A 139 -7.76 -20.65 -3.61
N THR A 140 -8.06 -21.60 -2.71
CA THR A 140 -7.07 -22.15 -1.77
C THR A 140 -5.88 -22.72 -2.53
N GLY A 141 -4.67 -22.28 -2.17
CA GLY A 141 -3.43 -22.67 -2.83
C GLY A 141 -3.20 -22.03 -4.20
N LEU A 142 -4.11 -21.17 -4.67
CA LEU A 142 -3.98 -20.44 -5.93
C LEU A 142 -3.44 -19.04 -5.70
N LYS A 143 -2.63 -18.58 -6.66
CA LYS A 143 -2.16 -17.20 -6.68
C LYS A 143 -3.30 -16.29 -7.10
N SER A 144 -3.61 -15.35 -6.22
CA SER A 144 -4.67 -14.37 -6.38
C SER A 144 -4.06 -12.98 -6.51
N LEU A 145 -4.59 -12.16 -7.40
CA LEU A 145 -4.10 -10.82 -7.69
C LEU A 145 -5.26 -9.84 -7.80
N ALA A 146 -5.06 -8.63 -7.30
CA ALA A 146 -5.93 -7.50 -7.47
C ALA A 146 -5.17 -6.29 -8.01
N TYR A 147 -5.80 -5.60 -8.96
CA TYR A 147 -5.45 -4.24 -9.36
C TYR A 147 -6.37 -3.28 -8.63
N VAL A 148 -5.77 -2.38 -7.86
CA VAL A 148 -6.47 -1.48 -6.94
C VAL A 148 -6.24 -0.04 -7.35
N ARG A 149 -7.32 0.73 -7.49
CA ARG A 149 -7.26 2.19 -7.61
C ARG A 149 -7.75 2.81 -6.30
N ILE A 150 -7.03 3.81 -5.81
CA ILE A 150 -7.42 4.62 -4.65
C ILE A 150 -7.63 6.07 -5.08
N ALA A 151 -8.74 6.68 -4.68
CA ALA A 151 -9.07 8.06 -5.02
C ALA A 151 -8.01 9.05 -4.51
N GLY A 152 -7.85 10.16 -5.23
CA GLY A 152 -6.79 11.15 -4.99
C GLY A 152 -5.40 10.72 -5.49
N GLN A 153 -5.24 9.47 -5.92
CA GLN A 153 -3.95 8.94 -6.34
C GLN A 153 -4.01 8.52 -7.80
N ARG A 154 -2.85 8.54 -8.46
CA ARG A 154 -2.78 8.15 -9.88
C ARG A 154 -2.50 6.68 -10.09
N CYS A 155 -2.11 5.97 -9.05
CA CYS A 155 -1.44 4.69 -9.21
C CYS A 155 -2.41 3.53 -9.23
N THR A 156 -2.16 2.58 -10.13
CA THR A 156 -2.65 1.23 -9.97
C THR A 156 -1.78 0.52 -8.94
N TYR A 157 -2.37 0.06 -7.84
CA TYR A 157 -1.71 -0.78 -6.86
C TYR A 157 -1.89 -2.25 -7.24
N ASN A 158 -0.86 -3.05 -7.03
CA ASN A 158 -0.95 -4.50 -7.09
C ASN A 158 -1.06 -5.04 -5.66
N VAL A 159 -2.01 -5.94 -5.42
CA VAL A 159 -2.18 -6.63 -4.13
C VAL A 159 -2.30 -8.10 -4.44
N TRP A 160 -1.46 -8.94 -3.85
CA TRP A 160 -1.42 -10.35 -4.18
C TRP A 160 -1.43 -11.24 -2.94
N SER A 161 -1.93 -12.46 -3.13
CA SER A 161 -1.99 -13.52 -2.14
C SER A 161 -1.73 -14.86 -2.82
N GLY A 162 -0.68 -15.55 -2.41
CA GLY A 162 -0.40 -16.94 -2.75
C GLY A 162 -0.99 -17.94 -1.77
N ILE A 163 -1.93 -17.50 -0.91
CA ILE A 163 -2.58 -18.34 0.11
C ILE A 163 -3.96 -18.77 -0.40
N SER A 164 -4.84 -17.79 -0.64
CA SER A 164 -6.19 -17.99 -1.16
C SER A 164 -6.80 -16.68 -1.66
N ARG A 165 -7.97 -16.79 -2.32
CA ARG A 165 -8.83 -15.64 -2.63
C ARG A 165 -9.31 -14.97 -1.36
N ASP A 166 -9.73 -15.73 -0.36
CA ASP A 166 -10.23 -15.17 0.90
C ASP A 166 -9.16 -14.35 1.61
N HIS A 167 -7.92 -14.81 1.57
CA HIS A 167 -6.80 -14.04 2.10
C HIS A 167 -6.57 -12.75 1.28
N LEU A 168 -6.69 -12.78 -0.05
CA LEU A 168 -6.64 -11.55 -0.86
C LEU A 168 -7.77 -10.57 -0.47
N LEU A 169 -8.99 -11.06 -0.30
CA LEU A 169 -10.12 -10.22 0.10
C LEU A 169 -9.91 -9.60 1.49
N TRP A 170 -9.44 -10.41 2.45
CA TRP A 170 -9.03 -9.92 3.76
C TRP A 170 -7.96 -8.82 3.65
N MET A 171 -6.95 -8.99 2.78
CA MET A 171 -5.94 -7.96 2.56
C MET A 171 -6.59 -6.68 2.04
N LEU A 172 -7.46 -6.77 1.02
CA LEU A 172 -8.15 -5.60 0.47
C LEU A 172 -8.91 -4.85 1.55
N ASP A 173 -9.64 -5.53 2.44
CA ASP A 173 -10.38 -4.92 3.54
C ASP A 173 -9.48 -4.29 4.62
N ASN A 174 -8.26 -4.82 4.78
CA ASN A 174 -7.28 -4.35 5.77
C ASN A 174 -6.25 -3.35 5.22
N LEU A 175 -6.24 -3.04 3.93
CA LEU A 175 -5.34 -2.01 3.38
C LEU A 175 -5.63 -0.64 3.99
N ARG A 176 -4.56 0.09 4.31
CA ARG A 176 -4.59 1.48 4.75
C ARG A 176 -3.60 2.30 3.94
N ILE A 177 -3.99 3.53 3.65
CA ILE A 177 -3.04 4.56 3.20
C ILE A 177 -2.23 4.94 4.42
N ASP A 178 -0.92 4.93 4.24
CA ASP A 178 0.01 5.43 5.21
C ASP A 178 -0.04 6.99 5.24
N PRO A 179 -0.34 7.63 6.39
CA PRO A 179 -0.64 9.06 6.47
C PRO A 179 0.59 10.00 6.48
N LEU A 180 1.79 9.58 6.07
CA LEU A 180 3.04 10.37 6.16
C LEU A 180 3.09 11.75 5.45
N ARG A 181 1.99 12.28 4.93
CA ARG A 181 1.93 13.70 4.60
C ARG A 181 1.12 14.47 5.65
N PRO A 182 1.79 15.22 6.56
CA PRO A 182 1.13 16.31 7.26
C PRO A 182 0.54 17.27 6.23
N GLY A 183 -0.80 17.38 6.18
CA GLY A 183 -1.52 18.35 5.35
C GLY A 183 -1.68 18.02 3.85
N GLY A 184 -1.31 16.83 3.37
CA GLY A 184 -1.45 16.47 1.96
C GLY A 184 -2.81 15.84 1.63
N ARG A 185 -3.73 16.63 1.06
CA ARG A 185 -4.81 16.06 0.24
C ARG A 185 -4.15 15.48 -1.02
N TRP A 186 -4.42 14.20 -1.31
CA TRP A 186 -3.97 13.53 -2.55
C TRP A 186 -4.98 13.83 -3.66
#